data_AF-A0A5F1ZSG3-F1
#
_entry.id   AF-A0A5F1ZSG3-F1
#
_cell.length_a   1.000
_cell.length_b   1.000
_cell.length_c   1.000
_cell.angle_alpha   90.00
_cell.angle_beta   90.00
_cell.angle_gamma   90.00
#
_symmetry.space_group_name_H-M   'P 1'
#
loop_
_entity.id
_entity.type
_entity.pdbx_description
1 polymer ?
#
loop_
_entity_poly.entity_id
_entity_poly.type
_entity_poly.pdbx_seq_one_letter_code
_entity_poly.pdbx_strand_id
1 'polypeptide(L)'
;MPIPMFQKIPRKLEELLGPDGSENFTDFLNKAFAHSKENVVEHVFERFERRLSEEIHMFRVEMKTDMANLRLEFKTDMAEMKSELKDEIGLLRADMYKLNSIQIKWTLATMVALTGIFALIVKL
;
A
#
# COMPACT_ATOMS: atom_id res chain seq x y z
N MET A 1 -15.37 -16.08 -43.92
CA MET A 1 -15.77 -14.89 -44.71
C MET A 1 -16.11 -13.78 -43.72
N PRO A 2 -15.55 -12.57 -43.86
CA PRO A 2 -16.01 -11.43 -43.06
C PRO A 2 -17.49 -11.19 -43.33
N ILE A 3 -18.26 -10.95 -42.25
CA ILE A 3 -19.69 -10.65 -42.35
C ILE A 3 -19.83 -9.32 -43.09
N PRO A 4 -20.58 -9.25 -44.20
CA PRO A 4 -20.77 -8.00 -44.93
C PRO A 4 -21.48 -6.99 -44.02
N MET A 5 -20.89 -5.79 -43.86
CA MET A 5 -21.45 -4.73 -43.03
C MET A 5 -22.57 -3.98 -43.75
N PHE A 6 -22.51 -3.92 -45.08
CA PHE A 6 -23.54 -3.32 -45.91
C PHE A 6 -24.18 -4.39 -46.79
N GLN A 7 -25.48 -4.61 -46.61
CA GLN A 7 -26.26 -5.60 -47.39
C GLN A 7 -27.03 -4.97 -48.55
N LYS A 8 -27.38 -3.67 -48.47
CA LYS A 8 -28.09 -2.92 -49.52
C LYS A 8 -27.73 -1.44 -49.48
N ILE A 9 -27.74 -0.80 -50.65
CA ILE A 9 -27.52 0.64 -50.82
C ILE A 9 -28.90 1.34 -50.89
N PRO A 10 -29.01 2.64 -50.54
CA PRO A 10 -30.27 3.37 -50.68
C PRO A 10 -30.86 3.30 -52.10
N ARG A 11 -32.19 3.13 -52.20
CA ARG A 11 -32.92 2.98 -53.49
C ARG A 11 -32.57 4.01 -54.57
N LYS A 12 -32.40 5.28 -54.19
CA LYS A 12 -32.03 6.35 -55.14
C LYS A 12 -30.68 6.11 -55.82
N LEU A 13 -29.72 5.54 -55.10
CA LEU A 13 -28.41 5.16 -55.64
C LEU A 13 -28.51 3.89 -56.48
N GLU A 14 -29.38 2.96 -56.09
CA GLU A 14 -29.63 1.72 -56.84
C GLU A 14 -30.24 2.00 -58.23
N GLU A 15 -31.19 2.93 -58.31
CA GLU A 15 -31.78 3.40 -59.58
C GLU A 15 -30.77 4.11 -60.49
N LEU A 16 -29.80 4.85 -59.92
CA LEU A 16 -28.78 5.58 -60.68
C LEU A 16 -27.63 4.68 -61.16
N LEU A 17 -27.24 3.68 -60.36
CA LEU A 17 -26.12 2.77 -60.64
C LEU A 17 -26.54 1.51 -61.40
N GLY A 18 -27.84 1.20 -61.41
CA GLY A 18 -28.37 -0.06 -61.92
C GLY A 18 -28.03 -1.26 -61.01
N PRO A 19 -28.53 -2.46 -61.35
CA PRO A 19 -28.35 -3.67 -60.53
C PRO A 19 -26.88 -4.03 -60.35
N ASP A 20 -26.12 -4.12 -61.45
CA ASP A 20 -24.71 -4.52 -61.45
C ASP A 20 -23.81 -3.46 -60.78
N GLY A 21 -24.10 -2.17 -60.97
CA GLY A 21 -23.35 -1.09 -60.33
C GLY A 21 -23.56 -1.04 -58.82
N SER A 22 -24.76 -1.38 -58.36
CA SER A 22 -25.09 -1.46 -56.93
C SER A 22 -24.40 -2.62 -56.24
N GLU A 23 -24.34 -3.78 -56.90
CA GLU A 23 -23.62 -4.94 -56.36
C GLU A 23 -22.11 -4.64 -56.22
N ASN A 24 -21.50 -4.11 -57.30
CA ASN A 24 -20.07 -3.74 -57.30
C ASN A 24 -19.75 -2.65 -56.26
N PHE A 25 -20.62 -1.65 -56.10
CA PHE A 25 -20.44 -0.60 -55.08
C PHE A 25 -20.57 -1.16 -53.66
N THR A 26 -21.50 -2.08 -53.43
CA THR A 26 -21.65 -2.75 -52.12
C THR A 26 -20.41 -3.58 -51.78
N ASP A 27 -19.86 -4.31 -52.74
CA ASP A 27 -18.61 -5.07 -52.57
C ASP A 27 -17.41 -4.15 -52.28
N PHE A 28 -17.29 -3.03 -53.01
CA PHE A 28 -16.27 -2.02 -52.74
C PHE A 28 -16.38 -1.46 -51.32
N LEU A 29 -17.58 -1.06 -50.87
CA LEU A 29 -17.79 -0.58 -49.50
C LEU A 29 -17.43 -1.65 -48.47
N ASN A 30 -17.91 -2.87 -48.65
CA ASN A 30 -17.60 -3.96 -47.73
C ASN A 30 -16.09 -4.22 -47.62
N LYS A 31 -15.34 -4.18 -48.74
CA LYS A 31 -13.87 -4.32 -48.73
C LYS A 31 -13.17 -3.16 -48.04
N ALA A 32 -13.52 -1.92 -48.38
CA ALA A 32 -12.90 -0.73 -47.81
C ALA A 32 -13.15 -0.62 -46.29
N PHE A 33 -14.39 -0.88 -45.85
CA PHE A 33 -14.76 -0.82 -44.44
C PHE A 33 -14.29 -2.04 -43.64
N ALA A 34 -14.15 -3.22 -44.25
CA ALA A 34 -13.54 -4.38 -43.57
C ALA A 34 -12.08 -4.10 -43.21
N HIS A 35 -11.30 -3.56 -44.14
CA HIS A 35 -9.91 -3.18 -43.88
C HIS A 35 -9.78 -2.09 -42.82
N SER A 36 -10.63 -1.05 -42.89
CA SER A 36 -10.64 0.02 -41.89
C SER A 36 -11.01 -0.50 -40.49
N LYS A 37 -12.02 -1.37 -40.39
CA LYS A 37 -12.41 -2.00 -39.12
C LYS A 37 -11.26 -2.82 -38.52
N GLU A 38 -10.56 -3.60 -39.33
CA GLU A 38 -9.42 -4.39 -38.89
C GLU A 38 -8.31 -3.50 -38.30
N ASN A 39 -7.89 -2.46 -39.04
CA ASN A 39 -6.89 -1.51 -38.58
C ASN A 39 -7.30 -0.79 -37.28
N VAL A 40 -8.57 -0.39 -37.15
CA VAL A 40 -9.07 0.26 -35.93
C VAL A 40 -9.08 -0.71 -34.76
N VAL A 41 -9.52 -1.96 -34.96
CA VAL A 41 -9.54 -2.99 -33.91
C VAL A 41 -8.12 -3.30 -33.44
N GLU A 42 -7.18 -3.46 -34.37
CA GLU A 42 -5.76 -3.69 -34.07
C GLU A 42 -5.19 -2.54 -33.23
N HIS A 43 -5.32 -1.29 -33.69
CA HIS A 43 -4.81 -0.13 -32.95
C HIS A 43 -5.45 0.07 -31.58
N VAL A 44 -6.75 -0.20 -31.45
CA VAL A 44 -7.42 -0.14 -30.15
C VAL A 44 -6.87 -1.21 -29.22
N PHE A 45 -6.67 -2.43 -29.73
CA PHE A 45 -6.13 -3.54 -28.96
C PHE A 45 -4.68 -3.28 -28.52
N GLU A 46 -3.82 -2.82 -29.43
CA GLU A 46 -2.44 -2.41 -29.12
C GLU A 46 -2.40 -1.31 -28.05
N ARG A 47 -3.25 -0.29 -28.19
CA ARG A 47 -3.30 0.81 -27.21
C ARG A 47 -3.82 0.34 -25.85
N PHE A 48 -4.78 -0.57 -25.85
CA PHE A 48 -5.33 -1.18 -24.64
C PHE A 48 -4.26 -2.03 -23.92
N GLU A 49 -3.61 -2.94 -24.63
CA GLU A 49 -2.51 -3.77 -24.10
C GLU A 49 -1.37 -2.92 -23.53
N ARG A 50 -0.94 -1.89 -24.28
CA ARG A 50 0.10 -0.96 -23.81
C ARG A 50 -0.33 -0.27 -22.52
N ARG A 51 -1.54 0.29 -22.47
CA ARG A 51 -2.06 0.96 -21.27
C ARG A 51 -2.19 0.01 -20.09
N LEU A 52 -2.73 -1.19 -20.30
CA LEU A 52 -2.83 -2.18 -19.25
C LEU A 52 -1.45 -2.56 -18.69
N SER A 53 -0.46 -2.78 -19.58
CA SER A 53 0.89 -3.10 -19.14
C SER A 53 1.54 -1.96 -18.35
N GLU A 54 1.31 -0.71 -18.74
CA GLU A 54 1.77 0.48 -18.02
C GLU A 54 1.12 0.58 -16.63
N GLU A 55 -0.21 0.46 -16.55
CA GLU A 55 -0.96 0.53 -15.28
C GLU A 55 -0.56 -0.60 -14.33
N ILE A 56 -0.42 -1.84 -14.83
CA ILE A 56 0.04 -2.99 -14.02
C ILE A 56 1.47 -2.77 -13.52
N HIS A 57 2.34 -2.19 -14.34
CA HIS A 57 3.71 -1.89 -13.95
C HIS A 57 3.75 -0.82 -12.86
N MET A 58 3.01 0.28 -13.04
CA MET A 58 2.90 1.36 -12.06
C MET A 58 2.36 0.85 -10.73
N PHE A 59 1.25 0.11 -10.76
CA PHE A 59 0.66 -0.50 -9.57
C PHE A 59 1.65 -1.42 -8.84
N ARG A 60 2.42 -2.23 -9.57
CA ARG A 60 3.45 -3.10 -8.97
C ARG A 60 4.58 -2.30 -8.31
N VAL A 61 4.99 -1.18 -8.90
CA VAL A 61 6.02 -0.30 -8.34
C VAL A 61 5.51 0.40 -7.09
N GLU A 62 4.29 0.92 -7.12
CA GLU A 62 3.62 1.55 -5.98
C GLU A 62 3.50 0.58 -4.81
N MET A 63 2.94 -0.62 -5.03
CA MET A 63 2.84 -1.64 -3.99
C MET A 63 4.19 -2.04 -3.37
N LYS A 64 5.25 -2.15 -4.18
CA LYS A 64 6.59 -2.46 -3.66
C LYS A 64 7.14 -1.32 -2.81
N THR A 65 6.89 -0.08 -3.23
CA THR A 65 7.34 1.13 -2.54
C THR A 65 6.63 1.26 -1.20
N ASP A 66 5.30 1.13 -1.19
CA ASP A 66 4.49 1.19 0.03
C ASP A 66 4.86 0.08 1.02
N MET A 67 5.07 -1.15 0.53
CA MET A 67 5.53 -2.24 1.38
C MET A 67 6.91 -1.99 2.00
N ALA A 68 7.83 -1.38 1.23
CA ALA A 68 9.15 -1.00 1.75
C ALA A 68 9.06 0.11 2.80
N ASN A 69 8.21 1.12 2.55
CA ASN A 69 7.96 2.22 3.47
C ASN A 69 7.34 1.72 4.78
N LEU A 70 6.27 0.92 4.71
CA LEU A 70 5.64 0.31 5.89
C LEU A 70 6.63 -0.54 6.71
N ARG A 71 7.52 -1.28 6.04
CA ARG A 71 8.56 -2.06 6.72
C ARG A 71 9.58 -1.18 7.44
N LEU A 72 9.92 -0.02 6.86
CA LEU A 72 10.82 0.95 7.50
C LEU A 72 10.15 1.62 8.68
N GLU A 73 8.92 2.11 8.52
CA GLU A 73 8.11 2.71 9.60
C GLU A 73 7.99 1.74 10.78
N PHE A 74 7.56 0.51 10.53
CA PHE A 74 7.44 -0.50 11.58
C PHE A 74 8.75 -0.80 12.30
N LYS A 75 9.89 -0.78 11.59
CA LYS A 75 11.21 -0.99 12.19
C LYS A 75 11.61 0.20 13.07
N THR A 76 11.30 1.42 12.63
CA THR A 76 11.55 2.64 13.40
C THR A 76 10.71 2.64 14.67
N ASP A 77 9.40 2.43 14.57
CA ASP A 77 8.49 2.38 15.72
C ASP A 77 8.91 1.31 16.74
N MET A 78 9.31 0.14 16.27
CA MET A 78 9.81 -0.93 17.14
C MET A 78 11.10 -0.52 17.87
N ALA A 79 12.00 0.21 17.21
CA ALA A 79 13.24 0.69 17.80
C ALA A 79 12.98 1.80 18.83
N GLU A 80 12.07 2.71 18.53
CA GLU A 80 11.62 3.79 19.43
C GLU A 80 10.97 3.19 20.69
N MET A 81 9.97 2.32 20.53
CA MET A 81 9.31 1.64 21.66
C MET A 81 10.30 0.85 22.53
N LYS A 82 11.30 0.20 21.91
CA LYS A 82 12.36 -0.50 22.67
C LYS A 82 13.23 0.48 23.47
N SER A 83 13.51 1.66 22.93
CA SER A 83 14.26 2.71 23.63
C SER A 83 13.45 3.24 24.81
N GLU A 84 12.18 3.59 24.58
CA GLU A 84 11.26 4.08 25.61
C GLU A 84 11.16 3.08 26.78
N LEU A 85 10.93 1.80 26.48
CA LEU A 85 10.88 0.75 27.51
C LEU A 85 12.19 0.63 28.30
N LYS A 86 13.34 0.78 27.63
CA LYS A 86 14.64 0.73 28.30
C LYS A 86 14.83 1.92 29.24
N ASP A 87 14.40 3.10 28.81
CA ASP A 87 14.48 4.33 29.60
C ASP A 87 13.54 4.25 30.81
N GLU A 88 12.31 3.80 30.63
CA GLU A 88 11.35 3.56 31.72
C GLU A 88 11.89 2.55 32.75
N ILE A 89 12.48 1.44 32.30
CA ILE A 89 13.13 0.46 33.20
C ILE A 89 14.30 1.11 33.94
N GLY A 90 15.07 1.98 33.28
CA GLY A 90 16.15 2.74 33.88
C GLY A 90 15.66 3.66 35.00
N LEU A 91 14.60 4.42 34.74
CA LEU A 91 13.96 5.30 35.73
C LEU A 91 13.41 4.50 36.91
N LEU A 92 12.70 3.39 36.64
CA LEU A 92 12.15 2.54 37.70
C LEU A 92 13.26 1.97 38.60
N ARG A 93 14.39 1.53 38.02
CA ARG A 93 15.55 1.07 38.81
C ARG A 93 16.13 2.19 39.67
N ALA A 94 16.24 3.40 39.13
CA ALA A 94 16.75 4.55 39.89
C ALA A 94 15.83 4.88 41.08
N ASP A 95 14.51 4.86 40.88
CA ASP A 95 13.53 5.06 41.93
C ASP A 95 13.61 3.96 43.00
N MET A 96 13.76 2.69 42.61
CA MET A 96 13.98 1.59 43.56
C MET A 96 15.24 1.78 44.40
N TYR A 97 16.37 2.16 43.78
CA TYR A 97 17.60 2.44 44.54
C TYR A 97 17.43 3.59 45.52
N LYS A 98 16.74 4.66 45.10
CA LYS A 98 16.44 5.80 45.96
C LYS A 98 15.60 5.37 47.16
N LEU A 99 14.51 4.64 46.94
CA LEU A 99 13.65 4.13 48.01
C LEU A 99 14.40 3.18 48.95
N ASN A 100 15.19 2.24 48.41
CA ASN A 100 16.02 1.34 49.22
C ASN A 100 17.02 2.12 50.08
N SER A 101 17.68 3.14 49.52
CA SER A 101 18.62 3.99 50.28
C SER A 101 17.95 4.74 51.42
N ILE A 102 16.71 5.21 51.20
CA ILE A 102 15.91 5.89 52.23
C ILE A 102 15.53 4.89 53.32
N GLN A 103 15.04 3.71 52.94
CA GLN A 103 14.68 2.65 53.90
C GLN A 103 15.87 2.23 54.75
N ILE A 104 17.05 1.97 54.15
CA ILE A 104 18.28 1.61 54.89
C ILE A 104 18.65 2.67 55.93
N LYS A 105 18.57 3.96 55.57
CA LYS A 105 18.85 5.06 56.51
C LYS A 105 17.91 5.05 57.71
N TRP A 106 16.60 4.89 57.47
CA TRP A 106 15.62 4.82 58.55
C TRP A 106 15.81 3.58 59.43
N THR A 107 16.04 2.41 58.82
CA THR A 107 16.30 1.17 59.57
C THR A 107 17.56 1.26 60.42
N LEU A 108 18.63 1.92 59.95
CA LEU A 108 19.83 2.12 60.76
C LEU A 108 19.56 3.07 61.94
N ALA A 109 18.83 4.15 61.70
CA ALA A 109 18.45 5.11 62.74
C ALA A 109 17.62 4.45 63.85
N THR A 110 16.67 3.58 63.50
CA THR A 110 15.88 2.84 64.49
C THR A 110 16.72 1.83 65.29
N MET A 111 17.68 1.15 64.67
CA MET A 111 18.61 0.24 65.36
C MET A 111 19.47 0.97 66.41
N VAL A 112 19.98 2.16 66.07
CA VAL A 112 20.74 2.99 67.02
C VAL A 112 19.86 3.43 68.18
N ALA A 113 18.63 3.87 67.91
CA ALA A 113 17.68 4.28 68.94
C ALA A 113 17.35 3.12 69.91
N LEU A 114 17.05 1.92 69.37
CA LEU A 114 16.76 0.73 70.17
C LEU A 114 17.95 0.33 71.06
N THR A 115 19.18 0.41 70.53
CA THR A 115 20.40 0.11 71.30
C THR A 115 20.59 1.09 72.46
N GLY A 116 20.34 2.38 72.22
CA GLY A 116 20.40 3.42 73.26
C GLY A 116 19.36 3.19 74.37
N ILE A 117 18.12 2.86 73.99
CA ILE A 117 17.05 2.53 74.94
C ILE A 117 17.43 1.29 75.78
N PHE A 118 17.95 0.24 75.15
CA PHE A 118 18.39 -0.97 75.85
C PHE A 118 19.48 -0.67 76.89
N ALA A 119 20.48 0.16 76.53
CA ALA A 119 21.54 0.55 77.46
C ALA A 119 21.03 1.36 78.66
N LEU A 120 19.97 2.15 78.50
CA LEU A 120 19.32 2.86 79.61
C LEU A 120 18.56 1.89 80.53
N ILE A 121 17.86 0.90 79.97
CA ILE A 121 17.12 -0.10 80.75
C ILE A 121 18.07 -0.95 81.59
N VAL A 122 19.22 -1.35 81.06
CA VAL A 122 20.21 -2.18 81.80
C VAL A 122 20.91 -1.40 82.92
N LYS A 123 20.96 -0.06 82.84
CA LYS A 123 21.57 0.80 83.86
C LYS A 123 20.62 1.22 84.99
N LEU A 124 19.31 1.04 84.80
CA LEU A 124 18.28 1.26 85.82
C LEU A 124 18.23 0.05 86.78
#